data_AF-A0A853J8E9-F1
#
_entry.id   AF-A0A853J8E9-F1
#
_cell.length_a   1.000
_cell.length_b   1.000
_cell.length_c   1.000
_cell.angle_alpha   90.00
_cell.angle_beta   90.00
_cell.angle_gamma   90.00
#
_symmetry.space_group_name_H-M   'P 1'
#
loop_
_entity.id
_entity.type
_entity.pdbx_description
1 polymer ?
#
loop_
_entity_poly.entity_id
_entity_poly.type
_entity_poly.pdbx_seq_one_letter_code
_entity_poly.pdbx_strand_id
1 'polypeptide(L)'
;MKRTLAITHSADLHVDLAEPVFRAEGGRLFRLNLDCFPRDYEFCQTFKSGILFNQMRHLPSGELIDLREVGSVWNRKPAKFSFLSENLTSQELAYAERESEQALFGLLYTLDCYWMSHPVALRGAMWKGEQLQRAARIGFRVPDSIITNSPRKARSFKNSIQGNMVFKSMSTPDLCAYDVESGDRVSDGVTTTVITDDMTSILGSVKELACQFQEYVDKHHELRITVIGDHVFAAMIHSQDDPRTTIDSRDMSAEIAYEPTILPPEIEARCLDLVRSYGLTYSAIDLIVTPDGEYVFLENNPAGQFLYVEQLVPEFKMLEAVVRTLLKEGA
;
A
#
# COMPACT_ATOMS: atom_id res chain seq x y z
N MET A 1 -13.10 22.98 -14.37
CA MET A 1 -12.05 22.06 -13.87
C MET A 1 -12.75 20.90 -13.23
N LYS A 2 -12.40 19.67 -13.62
CA LYS A 2 -12.91 18.47 -12.96
C LYS A 2 -12.40 18.39 -11.51
N ARG A 3 -13.05 17.58 -10.70
CA ARG A 3 -12.77 17.36 -9.28
C ARG A 3 -11.94 16.09 -9.11
N THR A 4 -11.14 16.05 -8.05
CA THR A 4 -10.52 14.81 -7.57
C THR A 4 -11.40 14.21 -6.49
N LEU A 5 -11.64 12.90 -6.56
CA LEU A 5 -12.32 12.11 -5.53
C LEU A 5 -11.28 11.35 -4.71
N ALA A 6 -11.14 11.63 -3.42
CA ALA A 6 -10.32 10.81 -2.52
C ALA A 6 -11.18 9.77 -1.82
N ILE A 7 -10.83 8.49 -1.96
CA ILE A 7 -11.46 7.36 -1.28
C ILE A 7 -10.57 6.96 -0.11
N THR A 8 -11.04 7.21 1.12
CA THR A 8 -10.23 7.06 2.34
C THR A 8 -11.11 6.79 3.58
N HIS A 9 -10.60 7.05 4.78
CA HIS A 9 -11.33 7.11 6.04
C HIS A 9 -11.18 8.47 6.75
N SER A 10 -12.02 8.74 7.75
CA SER A 10 -12.09 10.02 8.46
C SER A 10 -10.79 10.38 9.21
N ALA A 11 -10.00 9.39 9.63
CA ALA A 11 -8.72 9.59 10.32
C ALA A 11 -7.46 9.65 9.42
N ASP A 12 -7.61 9.77 8.10
CA ASP A 12 -6.46 9.74 7.18
C ASP A 12 -5.72 11.09 7.06
N LEU A 13 -4.61 11.20 7.79
CA LEU A 13 -3.73 12.37 7.81
C LEU A 13 -3.22 12.76 6.41
N HIS A 14 -3.06 11.80 5.49
CA HIS A 14 -2.65 12.11 4.12
C HIS A 14 -3.62 13.05 3.42
N VAL A 15 -4.92 12.78 3.59
CA VAL A 15 -5.97 13.58 2.95
C VAL A 15 -6.16 14.91 3.69
N ASP A 16 -6.06 14.90 5.02
CA ASP A 16 -6.08 16.13 5.83
C ASP A 16 -5.02 17.14 5.37
N LEU A 17 -3.80 16.68 5.13
CA LEU A 17 -2.70 17.52 4.68
C LEU A 17 -2.78 17.85 3.18
N ALA A 18 -3.40 16.99 2.35
CA ALA A 18 -3.55 17.24 0.92
C ALA A 18 -4.58 18.34 0.62
N GLU A 19 -5.64 18.47 1.42
CA GLU A 19 -6.71 19.46 1.23
C GLU A 19 -6.21 20.93 1.06
N PRO A 20 -5.33 21.48 1.92
CA PRO A 20 -4.78 22.81 1.70
C PRO A 20 -3.90 22.89 0.44
N VAL A 21 -3.17 21.83 0.09
CA VAL A 21 -2.35 21.78 -1.14
C VAL A 21 -3.22 21.80 -2.40
N PHE A 22 -4.31 21.02 -2.41
CA PHE A 22 -5.32 21.07 -3.48
C PHE A 22 -5.88 22.48 -3.66
N ARG A 23 -6.22 23.17 -2.57
CA ARG A 23 -6.72 24.55 -2.64
C ARG A 23 -5.68 25.52 -3.20
N ALA A 24 -4.41 25.39 -2.79
CA ALA A 24 -3.33 26.24 -3.26
C ALA A 24 -3.05 26.06 -4.76
N GLU A 25 -3.17 24.83 -5.27
CA GLU A 25 -3.01 24.47 -6.69
C GLU A 25 -4.30 24.72 -7.52
N GLY A 26 -5.32 25.35 -6.95
CA GLY A 26 -6.59 25.67 -7.63
C GLY A 26 -7.51 24.47 -7.89
N GLY A 27 -7.19 23.32 -7.30
CA GLY A 27 -7.94 22.08 -7.40
C GLY A 27 -9.16 22.00 -6.48
N ARG A 28 -10.06 21.05 -6.78
CA ARG A 28 -11.22 20.74 -5.94
C ARG A 28 -11.21 19.28 -5.55
N LEU A 29 -11.11 19.02 -4.24
CA LEU A 29 -11.19 17.68 -3.67
C LEU A 29 -12.64 17.39 -3.24
N PHE A 30 -13.09 16.14 -3.38
CA PHE A 30 -14.22 15.59 -2.66
C PHE A 30 -13.71 14.38 -1.88
N ARG A 31 -13.89 14.38 -0.57
CA ARG A 31 -13.40 13.30 0.31
C ARG A 31 -14.55 12.34 0.61
N LEU A 32 -14.41 11.09 0.19
CA LEU A 32 -15.28 9.99 0.54
C LEU A 32 -14.63 9.18 1.68
N ASN A 33 -15.17 9.34 2.89
CA ASN A 33 -14.80 8.57 4.08
C ASN A 33 -15.64 7.29 4.14
N LEU A 34 -15.00 6.14 3.90
CA LEU A 34 -15.63 4.82 3.89
C LEU A 34 -16.17 4.40 5.26
N ASP A 35 -15.52 4.84 6.34
CA ASP A 35 -15.96 4.65 7.73
C ASP A 35 -17.19 5.49 8.12
N CYS A 36 -17.62 6.37 7.22
CA CYS A 36 -18.87 7.11 7.30
C CYS A 36 -19.89 6.66 6.25
N PHE A 37 -19.54 5.73 5.35
CA PHE A 37 -20.40 5.25 4.28
C PHE A 37 -21.06 3.90 4.66
N PRO A 38 -22.35 3.66 4.36
CA PRO A 38 -23.30 4.59 3.75
C PRO A 38 -23.94 5.58 4.73
N ARG A 39 -23.74 5.45 6.06
CA ARG A 39 -24.45 6.23 7.10
C ARG A 39 -24.61 7.73 6.81
N ASP A 40 -23.52 8.39 6.43
CA ASP A 40 -23.43 9.86 6.30
C ASP A 40 -23.50 10.33 4.83
N TYR A 41 -23.88 9.43 3.91
CA TYR A 41 -23.94 9.73 2.48
C TYR A 41 -25.28 9.34 1.88
N GLU A 42 -25.83 10.24 1.07
CA GLU A 42 -26.85 9.89 0.09
C GLU A 42 -26.19 9.70 -1.26
N PHE A 43 -26.42 8.58 -1.92
CA PHE A 43 -26.00 8.39 -3.30
C PHE A 43 -27.16 7.91 -4.15
N CYS A 44 -27.13 8.26 -5.43
CA CYS A 44 -28.14 7.86 -6.39
C CYS A 44 -27.44 7.49 -7.69
N GLN A 45 -27.71 6.27 -8.15
CA GLN A 45 -27.35 5.80 -9.49
C GLN A 45 -28.66 5.51 -10.24
N THR A 46 -28.91 6.28 -11.29
CA THR A 46 -30.10 6.12 -12.13
C THR A 46 -29.69 5.73 -13.55
N PHE A 47 -30.33 4.68 -14.07
CA PHE A 47 -30.27 4.31 -15.48
C PHE A 47 -31.61 4.66 -16.14
N LYS A 48 -31.61 5.65 -17.03
CA LYS A 48 -32.82 6.03 -17.77
C LYS A 48 -32.53 6.09 -19.25
N SER A 49 -33.18 5.21 -20.02
CA SER A 49 -33.01 5.11 -21.48
C SER A 49 -31.54 4.93 -21.90
N GLY A 50 -30.76 4.16 -21.13
CA GLY A 50 -29.33 3.95 -21.37
C GLY A 50 -28.41 5.07 -20.89
N ILE A 51 -28.96 6.15 -20.34
CA ILE A 51 -28.17 7.26 -19.77
C ILE A 51 -27.98 7.02 -18.27
N LEU A 52 -26.73 7.09 -17.84
CA LEU A 52 -26.31 6.97 -16.46
C LEU A 52 -26.25 8.34 -15.79
N PHE A 53 -26.88 8.47 -14.63
CA PHE A 53 -26.74 9.62 -13.74
C PHE A 53 -26.30 9.14 -12.37
N ASN A 54 -25.16 9.65 -11.91
CA ASN A 54 -24.54 9.28 -10.64
C ASN A 54 -24.29 10.54 -9.82
N GLN A 55 -24.86 10.60 -8.61
CA GLN A 55 -24.63 11.70 -7.68
C GLN A 55 -24.41 11.15 -6.28
N MET A 56 -23.60 11.87 -5.50
CA MET A 56 -23.36 11.59 -4.10
C MET A 56 -23.36 12.89 -3.30
N ARG A 57 -24.03 12.89 -2.15
CA ARG A 57 -24.10 13.98 -1.21
C ARG A 57 -23.55 13.52 0.13
N HIS A 58 -22.61 14.28 0.68
CA HIS A 58 -22.18 14.10 2.06
C HIS A 58 -23.13 14.87 2.98
N LEU A 59 -23.96 14.14 3.74
CA LEU A 59 -25.08 14.69 4.51
C LEU A 59 -24.66 15.77 5.53
N PRO A 60 -23.61 15.58 6.36
CA PRO A 60 -23.21 16.58 7.35
C PRO A 60 -22.76 17.91 6.75
N SER A 61 -22.03 17.88 5.64
CA SER A 61 -21.51 19.10 4.98
C SER A 61 -22.49 19.71 3.97
N GLY A 62 -23.47 18.94 3.51
CA GLY A 62 -24.34 19.28 2.39
C GLY A 62 -23.65 19.24 1.02
N GLU A 63 -22.35 18.95 0.95
CA GLU A 63 -21.58 18.91 -0.28
C GLU A 63 -22.10 17.84 -1.23
N LEU A 64 -22.31 18.22 -2.49
CA LEU A 64 -22.76 17.36 -3.56
C LEU A 64 -21.64 17.19 -4.59
N ILE A 65 -21.51 15.98 -5.12
CA ILE A 65 -20.70 15.68 -6.29
C ILE A 65 -21.54 14.94 -7.33
N ASP A 66 -21.55 15.48 -8.55
CA ASP A 66 -21.95 14.73 -9.73
C ASP A 66 -20.72 13.98 -10.25
N LEU A 67 -20.82 12.67 -10.41
CA LEU A 67 -19.64 11.86 -10.78
C LEU A 67 -19.09 12.19 -12.17
N ARG A 68 -19.87 12.85 -13.04
CA ARG A 68 -19.38 13.39 -14.32
C ARG A 68 -18.37 14.53 -14.15
N GLU A 69 -18.35 15.16 -12.98
CA GLU A 69 -17.36 16.17 -12.61
C GLU A 69 -16.04 15.55 -12.14
N VAL A 70 -15.96 14.24 -11.90
CA VAL A 70 -14.73 13.59 -11.42
C VAL A 70 -13.76 13.40 -12.58
N GLY A 71 -12.54 13.92 -12.42
CA GLY A 71 -11.45 13.78 -13.39
C GLY A 71 -10.35 12.84 -12.91
N SER A 72 -10.20 12.70 -11.61
CA SER A 72 -9.27 11.76 -11.02
C SER A 72 -9.78 11.18 -9.72
N VAL A 73 -9.34 9.97 -9.40
CA VAL A 73 -9.63 9.26 -8.15
C VAL A 73 -8.32 8.97 -7.43
N TRP A 74 -8.21 9.41 -6.18
CA TRP A 74 -7.17 8.98 -5.26
C TRP A 74 -7.73 7.86 -4.38
N ASN A 75 -7.48 6.62 -4.78
CA ASN A 75 -7.89 5.42 -4.04
C ASN A 75 -6.85 5.13 -2.96
N ARG A 76 -7.07 5.66 -1.76
CA ARG A 76 -6.01 5.88 -0.77
C ARG A 76 -6.02 4.86 0.36
N LYS A 77 -7.16 4.69 1.06
CA LYS A 77 -7.28 3.76 2.19
C LYS A 77 -8.64 3.08 2.25
N PRO A 78 -8.68 1.76 2.54
CA PRO A 78 -9.94 1.08 2.85
C PRO A 78 -10.40 1.44 4.26
N ALA A 79 -11.69 1.22 4.54
CA ALA A 79 -12.25 1.25 5.89
C ALA A 79 -13.48 0.34 5.96
N LYS A 80 -13.85 -0.07 7.18
CA LYS A 80 -15.14 -0.75 7.41
C LYS A 80 -16.27 0.25 7.22
N PHE A 81 -17.36 -0.18 6.60
CA PHE A 81 -18.56 0.64 6.44
C PHE A 81 -19.25 0.91 7.78
N SER A 82 -20.06 1.95 7.82
CA SER A 82 -20.90 2.28 8.97
C SER A 82 -22.36 2.46 8.59
N PHE A 83 -23.23 2.08 9.50
CA PHE A 83 -24.68 2.04 9.30
C PHE A 83 -25.40 2.88 10.36
N LEU A 84 -26.61 3.35 10.05
CA LEU A 84 -27.45 4.07 11.01
C LEU A 84 -27.93 3.16 12.16
N SER A 85 -28.13 1.87 11.88
CA SER A 85 -28.52 0.89 12.88
C SER A 85 -27.30 0.43 13.68
N GLU A 86 -27.32 0.65 14.99
CA GLU A 86 -26.22 0.27 15.90
C GLU A 86 -26.21 -1.22 16.25
N ASN A 87 -27.34 -1.92 16.08
CA ASN A 87 -27.55 -3.29 16.57
C ASN A 87 -27.96 -4.26 15.44
N LEU A 88 -27.18 -4.32 14.37
CA LEU A 88 -27.37 -5.32 13.31
C LEU A 88 -26.93 -6.71 13.82
N THR A 89 -27.72 -7.74 13.54
CA THR A 89 -27.27 -9.13 13.74
C THR A 89 -26.11 -9.45 12.79
N SER A 90 -25.33 -10.50 13.07
CA SER A 90 -24.17 -10.86 12.23
C SER A 90 -24.54 -11.10 10.76
N GLN A 91 -25.72 -11.66 10.50
CA GLN A 91 -26.20 -11.88 9.13
C GLN A 91 -26.60 -10.56 8.45
N GLU A 92 -27.27 -9.65 9.15
CA GLU A 92 -27.64 -8.35 8.61
C GLU A 92 -26.40 -7.47 8.35
N LEU A 93 -25.42 -7.48 9.25
CA LEU A 93 -24.16 -6.76 9.08
C LEU A 93 -23.42 -7.27 7.85
N ALA A 94 -23.24 -8.59 7.71
CA ALA A 94 -22.57 -9.18 6.55
C ALA A 94 -23.29 -8.87 5.23
N TYR A 95 -24.63 -8.84 5.24
CA TYR A 95 -25.42 -8.42 4.07
C TYR A 95 -25.21 -6.93 3.76
N ALA A 96 -25.32 -6.07 4.77
CA ALA A 96 -25.20 -4.62 4.63
C ALA A 96 -23.80 -4.19 4.15
N GLU A 97 -22.73 -4.83 4.63
CA GLU A 97 -21.36 -4.62 4.15
C GLU A 97 -21.22 -4.96 2.68
N ARG A 98 -21.73 -6.13 2.26
CA ARG A 98 -21.67 -6.57 0.85
C ARG A 98 -22.50 -5.68 -0.07
N GLU A 99 -23.71 -5.31 0.32
CA GLU A 99 -24.56 -4.40 -0.48
C GLU A 99 -23.92 -3.01 -0.60
N SER A 100 -23.32 -2.50 0.48
CA SER A 100 -22.61 -1.22 0.46
C SER A 100 -21.39 -1.26 -0.46
N GLU A 101 -20.62 -2.34 -0.42
CA GLU A 101 -19.49 -2.55 -1.33
C GLU A 101 -19.97 -2.58 -2.80
N GLN A 102 -20.98 -3.39 -3.09
CA GLN A 102 -21.53 -3.54 -4.45
C GLN A 102 -22.09 -2.21 -4.98
N ALA A 103 -22.85 -1.49 -4.16
CA ALA A 103 -23.44 -0.22 -4.56
C ALA A 103 -22.38 0.87 -4.77
N LEU A 104 -21.42 0.97 -3.85
CA LEU A 104 -20.35 1.97 -3.95
C LEU A 104 -19.44 1.70 -5.14
N PHE A 105 -18.89 0.49 -5.27
CA PHE A 105 -18.00 0.19 -6.38
C PHE A 105 -18.74 0.06 -7.71
N GLY A 106 -20.01 -0.34 -7.72
CA GLY A 106 -20.87 -0.25 -8.91
C GLY A 106 -21.11 1.18 -9.38
N LEU A 107 -21.05 2.16 -8.47
CA LEU A 107 -21.06 3.58 -8.80
C LEU A 107 -19.66 4.06 -9.26
N LEU A 108 -18.61 3.72 -8.52
CA LEU A 108 -17.25 4.21 -8.80
C LEU A 108 -16.62 3.61 -10.07
N TYR A 109 -16.82 2.33 -10.38
CA TYR A 109 -16.25 1.67 -11.56
C TYR A 109 -16.84 2.16 -12.89
N THR A 110 -17.85 3.03 -12.84
CA THR A 110 -18.36 3.73 -14.04
C THR A 110 -17.53 4.95 -14.41
N LEU A 111 -16.60 5.36 -13.56
CA LEU A 111 -15.71 6.50 -13.79
C LEU A 111 -14.61 6.14 -14.80
N ASP A 112 -14.74 6.68 -16.02
CA ASP A 112 -13.69 6.68 -17.03
C ASP A 112 -12.78 7.89 -16.84
N CYS A 113 -11.87 7.78 -15.88
CA CYS A 113 -10.98 8.86 -15.48
C CYS A 113 -9.67 8.30 -14.92
N TYR A 114 -8.74 9.17 -14.52
CA TYR A 114 -7.46 8.73 -13.97
C TYR A 114 -7.62 8.18 -12.53
N TRP A 115 -6.95 7.08 -12.20
CA TRP A 115 -6.96 6.50 -10.86
C TRP A 115 -5.55 6.32 -10.31
N MET A 116 -5.32 6.84 -9.10
CA MET A 116 -4.12 6.59 -8.29
C MET A 116 -4.54 5.82 -7.03
N SER A 117 -4.59 4.50 -6.99
CA SER A 117 -4.41 3.54 -8.08
C SER A 117 -5.74 2.79 -8.34
N HIS A 118 -6.01 2.39 -9.59
CA HIS A 118 -7.23 1.63 -9.90
C HIS A 118 -7.25 0.29 -9.13
N PRO A 119 -8.33 -0.11 -8.44
CA PRO A 119 -8.30 -1.26 -7.53
C PRO A 119 -7.93 -2.59 -8.20
N VAL A 120 -8.34 -2.80 -9.46
CA VAL A 120 -7.96 -4.00 -10.25
C VAL A 120 -6.44 -4.10 -10.44
N ALA A 121 -5.80 -2.99 -10.84
CA ALA A 121 -4.35 -2.94 -11.03
C ALA A 121 -3.61 -3.06 -9.69
N LEU A 122 -4.12 -2.37 -8.66
CA LEU A 122 -3.61 -2.45 -7.30
C LEU A 122 -3.55 -3.90 -6.81
N ARG A 123 -4.62 -4.68 -7.04
CA ARG A 123 -4.68 -6.08 -6.59
C ARG A 123 -3.59 -6.95 -7.21
N GLY A 124 -3.33 -6.78 -8.50
CA GLY A 124 -2.26 -7.50 -9.19
C GLY A 124 -0.88 -7.18 -8.63
N ALA A 125 -0.66 -5.93 -8.23
CA ALA A 125 0.60 -5.41 -7.70
C ALA A 125 0.91 -5.78 -6.25
N MET A 126 0.05 -6.55 -5.57
CA MET A 126 0.22 -6.93 -4.15
C MET A 126 0.71 -8.37 -3.93
N TRP A 127 0.74 -9.21 -4.96
CA TRP A 127 1.06 -10.63 -4.81
C TRP A 127 2.58 -10.86 -4.75
N LYS A 128 3.12 -11.17 -3.57
CA LYS A 128 4.57 -11.28 -3.32
C LYS A 128 5.33 -12.15 -4.33
N GLY A 129 4.83 -13.35 -4.64
CA GLY A 129 5.48 -14.23 -5.61
C GLY A 129 5.49 -13.66 -7.03
N GLU A 130 4.44 -12.92 -7.40
CA GLU A 130 4.34 -12.24 -8.70
C GLU A 130 5.28 -11.03 -8.75
N GLN A 131 5.35 -10.23 -7.67
CA GLN A 131 6.29 -9.11 -7.54
C GLN A 131 7.74 -9.55 -7.75
N LEU A 132 8.17 -10.62 -7.07
CA LEU A 132 9.53 -11.14 -7.22
C LEU A 132 9.81 -11.60 -8.65
N GLN A 133 8.89 -12.33 -9.28
CA GLN A 133 9.05 -12.76 -10.66
C GLN A 133 9.12 -11.57 -11.63
N ARG A 134 8.27 -10.57 -11.45
CA ARG A 134 8.20 -9.40 -12.32
C ARG A 134 9.44 -8.52 -12.17
N ALA A 135 9.87 -8.23 -10.94
CA ALA A 135 11.08 -7.49 -10.67
C ALA A 135 12.31 -8.17 -11.30
N ALA A 136 12.43 -9.50 -11.17
CA ALA A 136 13.49 -10.26 -11.81
C ALA A 136 13.49 -10.15 -13.34
N ARG A 137 12.30 -10.18 -13.98
CA ARG A 137 12.17 -10.00 -15.44
C ARG A 137 12.56 -8.60 -15.91
N ILE A 138 12.36 -7.59 -15.07
CA ILE A 138 12.75 -6.19 -15.32
C ILE A 138 14.24 -5.97 -15.08
N GLY A 139 14.92 -6.93 -14.45
CA GLY A 139 16.36 -6.93 -14.25
C GLY A 139 16.81 -6.54 -12.85
N PHE A 140 15.92 -6.55 -11.85
CA PHE A 140 16.34 -6.50 -10.45
C PHE A 140 16.93 -7.84 -10.01
N ARG A 141 17.96 -7.80 -9.16
CA ARG A 141 18.27 -8.95 -8.29
C ARG A 141 17.14 -9.10 -7.28
N VAL A 142 16.70 -10.32 -7.04
CA VAL A 142 15.72 -10.67 -6.00
C VAL A 142 16.32 -11.74 -5.10
N PRO A 143 15.98 -11.78 -3.80
CA PRO A 143 16.51 -12.79 -2.90
C PRO A 143 15.95 -14.17 -3.25
N ASP A 144 16.75 -15.21 -3.07
CA ASP A 144 16.27 -16.59 -3.10
C ASP A 144 15.09 -16.73 -2.14
N SER A 145 14.00 -17.31 -2.63
CA SER A 145 12.71 -17.27 -1.93
C SER A 145 11.94 -18.58 -2.11
N ILE A 146 11.18 -18.97 -1.07
CA ILE A 146 10.21 -20.05 -1.13
C ILE A 146 8.89 -19.64 -0.49
N ILE A 147 7.79 -19.92 -1.18
CA ILE A 147 6.43 -19.86 -0.63
C ILE A 147 5.91 -21.29 -0.56
N THR A 148 5.65 -21.80 0.64
CA THR A 148 5.27 -23.21 0.82
C THR A 148 4.49 -23.46 2.10
N ASN A 149 3.62 -24.47 2.07
CA ASN A 149 3.04 -25.11 3.25
C ASN A 149 3.69 -26.51 3.51
N SER A 150 4.85 -26.79 2.91
CA SER A 150 5.55 -28.07 3.06
C SER A 150 6.77 -27.92 3.96
N PRO A 151 6.74 -28.46 5.20
CA PRO A 151 7.90 -28.46 6.10
C PRO A 151 9.16 -29.06 5.45
N ARG A 152 9.00 -30.10 4.64
CA ARG A 152 10.13 -30.73 3.91
C ARG A 152 10.78 -29.76 2.93
N LYS A 153 9.97 -29.00 2.16
CA LYS A 153 10.49 -28.03 1.21
C LYS A 153 11.14 -26.84 1.93
N ALA A 154 10.55 -26.36 3.03
CA ALA A 154 11.14 -25.30 3.85
C ALA A 154 12.51 -25.71 4.41
N ARG A 155 12.65 -26.93 4.94
CA ARG A 155 13.96 -27.47 5.39
C ARG A 155 14.96 -27.60 4.24
N SER A 156 14.50 -28.08 3.08
CA SER A 156 15.37 -28.22 1.90
C SER A 156 15.89 -26.87 1.43
N PHE A 157 15.03 -25.84 1.46
CA PHE A 157 15.40 -24.46 1.15
C PHE A 157 16.38 -23.88 2.18
N LYS A 158 16.13 -24.06 3.49
CA LYS A 158 17.10 -23.65 4.54
C LYS A 158 18.48 -24.26 4.31
N ASN A 159 18.54 -25.52 3.88
CA ASN A 159 19.79 -26.22 3.62
C ASN A 159 20.45 -25.85 2.28
N SER A 160 19.72 -25.22 1.34
CA SER A 160 20.26 -24.82 0.04
C SER A 160 20.89 -23.43 0.04
N ILE A 161 20.50 -22.57 0.98
CA ILE A 161 21.07 -21.23 1.14
C ILE A 161 22.32 -21.29 2.03
N GLN A 162 23.28 -20.40 1.79
CA GLN A 162 24.52 -20.33 2.59
C GLN A 162 24.37 -19.48 3.85
N GLY A 163 23.43 -18.53 3.85
CA GLY A 163 23.21 -17.57 4.92
C GLY A 163 21.98 -17.88 5.78
N ASN A 164 21.54 -16.85 6.53
CA ASN A 164 20.35 -16.94 7.35
C ASN A 164 19.09 -17.02 6.49
N MET A 165 18.07 -17.73 6.98
CA MET A 165 16.73 -17.73 6.40
C MET A 165 15.87 -16.74 7.19
N VAL A 166 15.07 -15.92 6.51
CA VAL A 166 14.05 -15.08 7.15
C VAL A 166 12.65 -15.56 6.82
N PHE A 167 11.73 -15.37 7.76
CA PHE A 167 10.29 -15.44 7.54
C PHE A 167 9.72 -14.05 7.31
N LYS A 168 8.76 -13.95 6.40
CA LYS A 168 8.02 -12.71 6.13
C LYS A 168 6.51 -12.98 6.05
N SER A 169 5.73 -12.06 6.58
CA SER A 169 4.29 -12.02 6.34
C SER A 169 4.00 -11.69 4.88
N MET A 170 3.01 -12.37 4.29
CA MET A 170 2.64 -12.18 2.88
C MET A 170 1.54 -11.14 2.68
N SER A 171 0.60 -11.05 3.63
CA SER A 171 -0.55 -10.13 3.57
C SER A 171 -0.22 -8.81 4.26
N THR A 172 0.04 -8.87 5.56
CA THR A 172 0.28 -7.71 6.41
C THR A 172 1.15 -8.10 7.63
N PRO A 173 2.09 -7.24 8.06
CA PRO A 173 2.89 -7.49 9.25
C PRO A 173 2.13 -7.26 10.56
N ASP A 174 0.96 -6.62 10.56
CA ASP A 174 0.19 -6.31 11.78
C ASP A 174 -0.72 -7.47 12.26
N LEU A 175 -0.57 -8.67 11.70
CA LEU A 175 -1.40 -9.84 12.01
C LEU A 175 -2.92 -9.59 11.91
N CYS A 176 -3.33 -8.74 10.97
CA CYS A 176 -4.72 -8.34 10.79
C CYS A 176 -5.32 -7.68 12.05
N ALA A 177 -4.51 -6.94 12.82
CA ALA A 177 -4.94 -6.28 14.05
C ALA A 177 -6.18 -5.38 13.87
N TYR A 178 -6.40 -4.83 12.67
CA TYR A 178 -7.59 -4.02 12.34
C TYR A 178 -8.89 -4.84 12.20
N ASP A 179 -8.77 -6.14 11.99
CA ASP A 179 -9.91 -7.05 11.87
C ASP A 179 -10.29 -7.68 13.21
N VAL A 180 -9.48 -7.46 14.25
CA VAL A 180 -9.59 -8.11 15.56
C VAL A 180 -9.75 -7.06 16.67
N GLU A 181 -10.63 -7.34 17.64
CA GLU A 181 -10.82 -6.48 18.81
C GLU A 181 -9.53 -6.38 19.64
N SER A 182 -9.30 -5.23 20.27
CA SER A 182 -8.02 -4.99 20.98
C SER A 182 -7.74 -5.99 22.10
N GLY A 183 -8.77 -6.53 22.76
CA GLY A 183 -8.62 -7.52 23.84
C GLY A 183 -8.20 -8.90 23.36
N ASP A 184 -8.41 -9.21 22.08
CA ASP A 184 -8.09 -10.51 21.47
C ASP A 184 -6.74 -10.52 20.74
N ARG A 185 -6.02 -9.39 20.72
CA ARG A 185 -4.71 -9.25 20.08
C ARG A 185 -3.63 -9.86 20.97
N VAL A 186 -2.83 -10.75 20.40
CA VAL A 186 -1.77 -11.49 21.12
C VAL A 186 -0.34 -11.04 20.78
N SER A 187 -0.18 -10.15 19.79
CA SER A 187 1.08 -9.53 19.38
C SER A 187 0.80 -8.24 18.60
N ASP A 188 1.74 -7.30 18.62
CA ASP A 188 1.67 -6.05 17.83
C ASP A 188 2.02 -6.26 16.35
N GLY A 189 2.55 -7.45 15.99
CA GLY A 189 2.83 -7.83 14.61
C GLY A 189 3.88 -8.93 14.45
N VAL A 190 4.24 -9.20 13.21
CA VAL A 190 5.36 -10.04 12.77
C VAL A 190 6.08 -9.33 11.63
N THR A 191 7.26 -8.81 11.93
CA THR A 191 8.19 -8.20 10.98
C THR A 191 9.06 -9.26 10.31
N THR A 192 10.07 -8.85 9.54
CA THR A 192 11.05 -9.79 8.98
C THR A 192 11.80 -10.47 10.12
N THR A 193 11.64 -11.79 10.26
CA THR A 193 12.19 -12.55 11.38
C THR A 193 13.25 -13.52 10.90
N VAL A 194 14.48 -13.40 11.41
CA VAL A 194 15.53 -14.40 11.19
C VAL A 194 15.15 -15.71 11.88
N ILE A 195 15.19 -16.81 11.13
CA ILE A 195 14.85 -18.15 11.62
C ILE A 195 16.01 -18.72 12.42
N THR A 196 15.83 -18.76 13.75
CA THR A 196 16.77 -19.37 14.69
C THR A 196 16.73 -20.89 14.65
N ASP A 197 17.68 -21.55 15.33
CA ASP A 197 17.68 -23.00 15.46
C ASP A 197 16.48 -23.54 16.25
N ASP A 198 16.03 -22.81 17.27
CA ASP A 198 14.79 -23.14 18.00
C ASP A 198 13.57 -23.07 17.08
N MET A 199 13.46 -22.04 16.24
CA MET A 199 12.40 -21.94 15.23
C MET A 199 12.50 -23.07 14.18
N THR A 200 13.72 -23.51 13.88
CA THR A 200 13.96 -24.62 12.94
C THR A 200 13.41 -25.94 13.48
N SER A 201 13.49 -26.15 14.80
CA SER A 201 12.93 -27.33 15.47
C SER A 201 11.41 -27.43 15.29
N ILE A 202 10.72 -26.29 15.22
CA ILE A 202 9.26 -26.21 15.05
C ILE A 202 8.79 -26.01 13.60
N LEU A 203 9.68 -26.09 12.58
CA LEU A 203 9.29 -25.96 11.15
C LEU A 203 8.18 -26.93 10.69
N GLY A 204 7.82 -27.93 11.51
CA GLY A 204 6.62 -28.72 11.30
C GLY A 204 5.32 -27.88 11.25
N SER A 205 5.28 -26.71 11.89
CA SER A 205 4.14 -25.78 11.87
C SER A 205 3.87 -25.17 10.49
N VAL A 206 4.81 -25.21 9.56
CA VAL A 206 4.63 -24.77 8.16
C VAL A 206 3.51 -25.54 7.45
N LYS A 207 3.05 -26.68 7.99
CA LYS A 207 1.87 -27.38 7.43
C LYS A 207 0.54 -26.70 7.73
N GLU A 208 0.48 -25.83 8.75
CA GLU A 208 -0.77 -25.19 9.21
C GLU A 208 -1.24 -24.11 8.24
N LEU A 209 -0.31 -23.43 7.56
CA LEU A 209 -0.60 -22.41 6.56
C LEU A 209 0.56 -22.23 5.58
N ALA A 210 0.32 -21.56 4.47
CA ALA A 210 1.41 -21.17 3.57
C ALA A 210 2.31 -20.12 4.23
N CYS A 211 3.62 -20.32 4.17
CA CYS A 211 4.64 -19.42 4.70
C CYS A 211 5.54 -18.90 3.57
N GLN A 212 6.03 -17.68 3.69
CA GLN A 212 7.10 -17.14 2.86
C GLN A 212 8.40 -17.13 3.65
N PHE A 213 9.42 -17.79 3.08
CA PHE A 213 10.80 -17.70 3.54
C PHE A 213 11.66 -17.11 2.43
N GLN A 214 12.70 -16.37 2.81
CA GLN A 214 13.71 -15.84 1.90
C GLN A 214 15.10 -16.03 2.50
N GLU A 215 16.13 -16.00 1.66
CA GLU A 215 17.48 -15.74 2.16
C GLU A 215 17.53 -14.35 2.82
N TYR A 216 18.27 -14.25 3.91
CA TYR A 216 18.71 -12.96 4.43
C TYR A 216 19.87 -12.48 3.58
N VAL A 217 19.71 -11.29 3.00
CA VAL A 217 20.78 -10.63 2.25
C VAL A 217 21.38 -9.56 3.16
N ASP A 218 22.69 -9.67 3.41
CA ASP A 218 23.43 -8.65 4.14
C ASP A 218 23.35 -7.32 3.40
N LYS A 219 23.10 -6.25 4.14
CA LYS A 219 22.84 -4.92 3.60
C LYS A 219 23.71 -3.88 4.27
N HIS A 220 24.24 -2.96 3.48
CA HIS A 220 24.82 -1.72 3.98
C HIS A 220 23.71 -0.75 4.40
N HIS A 221 22.63 -0.66 3.64
CA HIS A 221 21.49 0.22 3.94
C HIS A 221 20.21 -0.25 3.24
N GLU A 222 19.07 0.28 3.66
CA GLU A 222 17.79 0.11 2.96
C GLU A 222 17.48 1.36 2.13
N LEU A 223 16.69 1.19 1.07
CA LEU A 223 16.17 2.26 0.24
C LEU A 223 14.65 2.20 0.23
N ARG A 224 14.02 3.31 0.60
CA ARG A 224 12.58 3.53 0.43
C ARG A 224 12.38 4.42 -0.78
N ILE A 225 11.93 3.82 -1.88
CA ILE A 225 11.73 4.51 -3.15
C ILE A 225 10.24 4.72 -3.35
N THR A 226 9.80 5.95 -3.55
CA THR A 226 8.40 6.27 -3.85
C THR A 226 8.29 6.80 -5.26
N VAL A 227 7.52 6.11 -6.10
CA VAL A 227 7.20 6.54 -7.47
C VAL A 227 5.87 7.29 -7.43
N ILE A 228 5.83 8.49 -8.00
CA ILE A 228 4.61 9.32 -8.14
C ILE A 228 4.58 9.92 -9.55
N GLY A 229 3.67 9.42 -10.38
CA GLY A 229 3.66 9.75 -11.80
C GLY A 229 4.96 9.28 -12.45
N ASP A 230 5.73 10.25 -12.97
CA ASP A 230 7.05 10.01 -13.58
C ASP A 230 8.21 10.37 -12.63
N HIS A 231 7.93 10.77 -11.38
CA HIS A 231 8.94 11.16 -10.41
C HIS A 231 9.32 9.97 -9.51
N VAL A 232 10.62 9.85 -9.23
CA VAL A 232 11.18 8.85 -8.31
C VAL A 232 11.84 9.58 -7.14
N PHE A 233 11.34 9.32 -5.94
CA PHE A 233 11.90 9.84 -4.68
C PHE A 233 12.58 8.69 -3.95
N ALA A 234 13.88 8.78 -3.68
CA ALA A 234 14.63 7.71 -3.05
C ALA A 234 15.26 8.18 -1.73
N ALA A 235 14.79 7.60 -0.62
CA ALA A 235 15.36 7.80 0.71
C ALA A 235 16.28 6.63 1.07
N MET A 236 17.53 6.93 1.40
CA MET A 236 18.43 6.02 2.10
C MET A 236 18.04 5.96 3.57
N ILE A 237 17.93 4.75 4.10
CA ILE A 237 17.64 4.48 5.50
C ILE A 237 18.88 3.87 6.13
N HIS A 238 19.45 4.54 7.13
CA HIS A 238 20.64 4.10 7.87
C HIS A 238 20.30 3.01 8.89
N SER A 239 19.73 1.90 8.41
CA SER A 239 19.21 0.81 9.26
C SER A 239 20.27 0.05 10.06
N GLN A 240 21.55 0.25 9.74
CA GLN A 240 22.67 -0.36 10.44
C GLN A 240 23.14 0.46 11.66
N ASP A 241 22.66 1.70 11.83
CA ASP A 241 23.05 2.57 12.94
C ASP A 241 22.42 2.13 14.27
N ASP A 242 21.35 1.32 14.22
CA ASP A 242 20.69 0.75 15.39
C ASP A 242 20.52 -0.77 15.24
N PRO A 243 20.93 -1.58 16.24
CA PRO A 243 20.74 -3.04 16.23
C PRO A 243 19.29 -3.48 16.05
N ARG A 244 18.32 -2.66 16.49
CA ARG A 244 16.87 -2.96 16.36
C ARG A 244 16.43 -2.95 14.89
N THR A 245 17.10 -2.17 14.05
CA THR A 245 16.72 -1.96 12.64
C THR A 245 17.57 -2.74 11.65
N THR A 246 18.61 -3.43 12.13
CA THR A 246 19.57 -4.16 11.27
C THR A 246 18.90 -5.22 10.40
N ILE A 247 17.89 -5.92 10.92
CA ILE A 247 17.12 -6.91 10.14
C ILE A 247 16.01 -6.25 9.34
N ASP A 248 15.32 -5.28 9.95
CA ASP A 248 14.12 -4.64 9.40
C ASP A 248 14.01 -3.20 9.91
N SER A 249 14.03 -2.20 9.03
CA SER A 249 13.99 -0.78 9.41
C SER A 249 12.71 -0.32 10.12
N ARG A 250 11.68 -1.17 10.19
CA ARG A 250 10.33 -0.80 10.65
C ARG A 250 10.18 -0.68 12.18
N ASP A 251 11.27 -0.55 12.93
CA ASP A 251 11.22 -0.13 14.33
C ASP A 251 11.29 1.39 14.44
N MET A 252 10.12 2.03 14.48
CA MET A 252 9.99 3.50 14.57
C MET A 252 10.45 4.08 15.92
N SER A 253 10.80 3.25 16.91
CA SER A 253 11.41 3.69 18.16
C SER A 253 12.93 3.86 18.06
N ALA A 254 13.53 3.45 16.93
CA ALA A 254 14.92 3.70 16.62
C ALA A 254 15.09 5.06 15.93
N GLU A 255 16.00 5.87 16.45
CA GLU A 255 16.33 7.19 15.90
C GLU A 255 17.38 7.03 14.77
N ILE A 256 17.00 6.36 13.69
CA ILE A 256 17.86 6.19 12.50
C ILE A 256 17.60 7.29 11.47
N ALA A 257 18.67 7.73 10.79
CA ALA A 257 18.58 8.79 9.80
C ALA A 257 17.96 8.31 8.48
N TYR A 258 17.24 9.24 7.84
CA TYR A 258 16.73 9.11 6.47
C TYR A 258 17.35 10.23 5.65
N GLU A 259 17.98 9.88 4.54
CA GLU A 259 18.68 10.85 3.69
C GLU A 259 18.23 10.75 2.24
N PRO A 260 18.08 11.89 1.54
CA PRO A 260 17.82 11.89 0.10
C PRO A 260 19.01 11.26 -0.63
N THR A 261 18.74 10.40 -1.61
CA THR A 261 19.79 9.83 -2.46
C THR A 261 19.40 9.81 -3.94
N ILE A 262 20.41 9.83 -4.80
CA ILE A 262 20.24 9.72 -6.25
C ILE A 262 20.48 8.26 -6.62
N LEU A 263 19.50 7.64 -7.24
CA LEU A 263 19.64 6.28 -7.75
C LEU A 263 20.51 6.29 -9.02
N PRO A 264 21.28 5.21 -9.28
CA PRO A 264 21.83 4.98 -10.60
C PRO A 264 20.71 4.99 -11.65
N PRO A 265 20.91 5.59 -12.85
CA PRO A 265 19.87 5.75 -13.86
C PRO A 265 19.16 4.44 -14.24
N GLU A 266 19.90 3.33 -14.25
CA GLU A 266 19.36 2.00 -14.52
C GLU A 266 18.44 1.48 -13.41
N ILE A 267 18.70 1.83 -12.15
CA ILE A 267 17.85 1.44 -11.01
C ILE A 267 16.58 2.30 -11.02
N GLU A 268 16.71 3.61 -11.25
CA GLU A 268 15.57 4.51 -11.39
C GLU A 268 14.63 4.06 -12.52
N ALA A 269 15.19 3.74 -13.70
CA ALA A 269 14.42 3.24 -14.84
C ALA A 269 13.67 1.94 -14.49
N ARG A 270 14.33 0.99 -13.82
CA ARG A 270 13.68 -0.26 -13.39
C ARG A 270 12.56 -0.02 -12.37
N CYS A 271 12.69 0.96 -11.47
CA CYS A 271 11.61 1.34 -10.55
C CYS A 271 10.39 1.88 -11.32
N LEU A 272 10.61 2.78 -12.28
CA LEU A 272 9.53 3.30 -13.13
C LEU A 272 8.88 2.19 -13.95
N ASP A 273 9.66 1.33 -14.57
CA ASP A 273 9.18 0.22 -15.39
C ASP A 273 8.38 -0.80 -14.55
N LEU A 274 8.82 -1.09 -13.32
CA LEU A 274 8.09 -1.96 -12.41
C LEU A 274 6.69 -1.42 -12.12
N VAL A 275 6.58 -0.15 -11.72
CA VAL A 275 5.29 0.48 -11.39
C VAL A 275 4.38 0.57 -12.61
N ARG A 276 4.92 1.02 -13.76
CA ARG A 276 4.18 1.12 -15.02
C ARG A 276 3.72 -0.24 -15.54
N SER A 277 4.50 -1.30 -15.33
CA SER A 277 4.12 -2.64 -15.80
C SER A 277 2.85 -3.20 -15.11
N TYR A 278 2.47 -2.65 -13.94
CA TYR A 278 1.20 -2.94 -13.28
C TYR A 278 0.06 -2.05 -13.74
N GLY A 279 0.30 -1.09 -14.65
CA GLY A 279 -0.65 -0.03 -14.97
C GLY A 279 -0.82 0.96 -13.81
N LEU A 280 0.20 1.10 -12.96
CA LEU A 280 0.21 2.03 -11.83
C LEU A 280 1.08 3.24 -12.12
N THR A 281 0.85 4.29 -11.35
CA THR A 281 1.64 5.53 -11.30
C THR A 281 2.05 5.88 -9.89
N TYR A 282 1.67 5.06 -8.90
CA TYR A 282 2.05 5.21 -7.51
C TYR A 282 2.46 3.86 -6.96
N SER A 283 3.62 3.80 -6.31
CA SER A 283 4.03 2.70 -5.45
C SER A 283 5.21 3.11 -4.59
N ALA A 284 5.31 2.54 -3.39
CA ALA A 284 6.53 2.55 -2.60
C ALA A 284 7.26 1.21 -2.79
N ILE A 285 8.50 1.25 -3.22
CA ILE A 285 9.37 0.11 -3.47
C ILE A 285 10.44 0.07 -2.37
N ASP A 286 10.64 -1.10 -1.80
CA ASP A 286 11.70 -1.34 -0.82
C ASP A 286 12.84 -2.11 -1.50
N LEU A 287 14.01 -1.48 -1.56
CA LEU A 287 15.26 -2.11 -1.97
C LEU A 287 16.24 -2.15 -0.80
N ILE A 288 17.27 -2.96 -0.94
CA ILE A 288 18.48 -2.89 -0.12
C ILE A 288 19.69 -2.75 -1.01
N VAL A 289 20.74 -2.16 -0.46
CA VAL A 289 22.07 -2.14 -1.08
C VAL A 289 22.99 -2.98 -0.23
N THR A 290 23.63 -3.96 -0.86
CA THR A 290 24.59 -4.85 -0.20
C THR A 290 25.93 -4.15 0.09
N PRO A 291 26.80 -4.71 0.96
CA PRO A 291 28.12 -4.13 1.22
C PRO A 291 29.02 -3.99 -0.02
N ASP A 292 28.80 -4.79 -1.06
CA ASP A 292 29.48 -4.73 -2.36
C ASP A 292 28.77 -3.83 -3.39
N GLY A 293 27.67 -3.17 -3.01
CA GLY A 293 26.99 -2.16 -3.82
C GLY A 293 25.92 -2.69 -4.77
N GLU A 294 25.47 -3.94 -4.62
CA GLU A 294 24.36 -4.49 -5.41
C GLU A 294 22.99 -4.05 -4.87
N TYR A 295 22.09 -3.72 -5.79
CA TYR A 295 20.70 -3.35 -5.47
C TYR A 295 19.80 -4.57 -5.54
N VAL A 296 19.15 -4.91 -4.43
CA VAL A 296 18.26 -6.07 -4.31
C VAL A 296 16.84 -5.62 -4.02
N PHE A 297 15.90 -6.07 -4.86
CA PHE A 297 14.48 -5.82 -4.68
C PHE A 297 13.89 -6.71 -3.60
N LEU A 298 13.19 -6.11 -2.62
CA LEU A 298 12.49 -6.82 -1.57
C LEU A 298 10.99 -6.88 -1.81
N GLU A 299 10.37 -5.73 -2.05
CA GLU A 299 8.92 -5.59 -2.06
C GLU A 299 8.44 -4.40 -2.87
N ASN A 300 7.26 -4.55 -3.46
CA ASN A 300 6.45 -3.44 -3.95
C ASN A 300 5.23 -3.24 -3.04
N ASN A 301 5.05 -2.02 -2.54
CA ASN A 301 3.89 -1.60 -1.77
C ASN A 301 3.10 -0.54 -2.55
N PRO A 302 2.10 -0.96 -3.36
CA PRO A 302 1.40 -0.06 -4.28
C PRO A 302 0.42 0.91 -3.59
N ALA A 303 0.25 0.79 -2.27
CA ALA A 303 -0.52 1.72 -1.43
C ALA A 303 0.29 2.20 -0.21
N GLY A 304 1.63 2.18 -0.34
CA GLY A 304 2.56 2.43 0.75
C GLY A 304 2.37 3.79 1.40
N GLN A 305 2.78 3.91 2.65
CA GLN A 305 2.86 5.19 3.35
C GLN A 305 4.07 5.97 2.82
N PHE A 306 3.89 7.26 2.52
CA PHE A 306 4.97 8.16 2.10
C PHE A 306 5.16 9.38 3.02
N LEU A 307 4.16 9.78 3.81
CA LEU A 307 4.23 11.04 4.57
C LEU A 307 5.33 11.03 5.62
N TYR A 308 5.56 9.91 6.31
CA TYR A 308 6.63 9.83 7.31
C TYR A 308 8.01 10.02 6.67
N VAL A 309 8.20 9.53 5.44
CA VAL A 309 9.45 9.74 4.68
C VAL A 309 9.58 11.20 4.30
N GLU A 310 8.51 11.86 3.85
CA GLU A 310 8.53 13.31 3.59
C GLU A 310 8.81 14.13 4.86
N GLN A 311 8.27 13.72 6.02
CA GLN A 311 8.54 14.40 7.29
C GLN A 311 10.02 14.32 7.69
N LEU A 312 10.66 13.19 7.40
CA LEU A 312 12.08 12.97 7.67
C LEU A 312 12.98 13.55 6.56
N VAL A 313 12.48 13.66 5.33
CA VAL A 313 13.15 14.22 4.16
C VAL A 313 12.25 15.28 3.47
N PRO A 314 12.11 16.49 4.07
CA PRO A 314 11.13 17.50 3.64
C PRO A 314 11.31 18.03 2.22
N GLU A 315 12.51 17.91 1.66
CA GLU A 315 12.82 18.33 0.30
C GLU A 315 12.11 17.49 -0.79
N PHE A 316 11.63 16.29 -0.48
CA PHE A 316 10.92 15.47 -1.45
C PHE A 316 9.57 16.04 -1.88
N LYS A 317 8.83 16.70 -0.97
CA LYS A 317 7.50 17.27 -1.27
C LYS A 317 6.58 16.29 -2.01
N MET A 318 6.56 15.03 -1.59
CA MET A 318 5.78 13.96 -2.24
C MET A 318 4.27 14.25 -2.22
N LEU A 319 3.75 14.90 -1.18
CA LEU A 319 2.36 15.29 -1.09
C LEU A 319 1.98 16.28 -2.20
N GLU A 320 2.84 17.28 -2.47
CA GLU A 320 2.68 18.18 -3.61
C GLU A 320 2.72 17.41 -4.94
N ALA A 321 3.64 16.44 -5.08
CA ALA A 321 3.74 15.61 -6.28
C ALA A 321 2.47 14.77 -6.51
N VAL A 322 1.88 14.19 -5.46
CA VAL A 322 0.60 13.46 -5.53
C VAL A 322 -0.51 14.39 -6.01
N VAL A 323 -0.67 15.56 -5.38
CA VAL A 323 -1.72 16.53 -5.71
C VAL A 323 -1.57 17.02 -7.15
N ARG A 324 -0.36 17.42 -7.57
CA ARG A 324 -0.09 17.88 -8.93
C ARG A 324 -0.37 16.78 -9.97
N THR A 325 -0.02 15.54 -9.67
CA THR A 325 -0.31 14.41 -10.55
C THR A 325 -1.82 14.21 -10.70
N LEU A 326 -2.57 14.17 -9.60
CA LEU A 326 -4.03 14.02 -9.62
C LEU A 326 -4.73 15.16 -10.37
N LEU A 327 -4.25 16.40 -10.24
CA LEU A 327 -4.81 17.56 -10.93
C LEU A 327 -4.45 17.59 -12.42
N LYS A 328 -3.21 17.24 -12.77
CA LYS A 328 -2.74 17.18 -14.16
C LYS A 328 -3.48 16.10 -14.94
N GLU A 329 -3.53 14.88 -14.42
CA GLU A 329 -4.15 13.73 -15.10
C GLU A 329 -5.68 13.78 -15.08
N GLY A 330 -6.26 14.55 -14.14
CA GLY A 330 -7.70 14.76 -14.04
C GLY A 330 -8.24 15.96 -14.80
N ALA A 331 -7.40 16.76 -15.46
CA ALA A 331 -7.78 18.03 -16.11
C ALA A 331 -8.78 17.88 -17.25
#